data_AF-A0AA39M910-F1
#
_entry.id   AF-A0AA39M910-F1
#
_cell.length_a   1.000
_cell.length_b   1.000
_cell.length_c   1.000
_cell.angle_alpha   90.00
_cell.angle_beta   90.00
_cell.angle_gamma   90.00
#
_symmetry.space_group_name_H-M   'P 1'
#
loop_
_entity.id
_entity.type
_entity.pdbx_description
1 polymer ?
#
loop_
_entity_poly.entity_id
_entity_poly.type
_entity_poly.pdbx_seq_one_letter_code
_entity_poly.pdbx_strand_id
1 'polypeptide(L)'
;MSLFNRRSKRPANLREKEKPKRDSDDDDEAPVNFSDIRELQEQRRRQKGFTAVECAVGKELAKEFNDVDEDPFRQSGGGQFQLSDNRRAQLHAADVEQGIREQFKKESLLRDEHEEMKKYIEDELRKRKAIHDSGEKSATSSSTLHELSDEALMLKAAERIKGYTSKNADELLSNQMLAGIPEVDLGISARISNIMETEQKKNAMCQKMKGLEPEEPEEKKAKRSRRE
;
A
#
# COMPACT_ATOMS: atom_id res chain seq x y z
N MET A 1 21.13 46.45 -52.00
CA MET A 1 20.19 46.39 -53.14
C MET A 1 19.46 45.06 -53.08
N SER A 2 18.14 45.11 -52.95
CA SER A 2 17.23 43.98 -52.72
C SER A 2 16.87 43.26 -54.02
N LEU A 3 16.97 41.93 -54.08
CA LEU A 3 16.34 41.13 -55.14
C LEU A 3 15.92 39.73 -54.62
N PHE A 4 15.02 39.68 -53.64
CA PHE A 4 14.21 38.48 -53.42
C PHE A 4 12.87 38.65 -54.13
N ASN A 5 12.80 38.26 -55.40
CA ASN A 5 11.55 38.24 -56.14
C ASN A 5 10.88 36.86 -55.98
N ARG A 6 10.33 36.59 -54.79
CA ARG A 6 9.45 35.42 -54.59
C ARG A 6 8.07 35.77 -55.13
N ARG A 7 7.75 35.30 -56.34
CA ARG A 7 6.37 35.34 -56.86
C ARG A 7 5.46 34.60 -55.86
N SER A 8 4.58 35.31 -55.17
CA SER A 8 3.51 34.70 -54.38
C SER A 8 2.56 33.98 -55.33
N LYS A 9 2.59 32.64 -55.34
CA LYS A 9 1.54 31.86 -56.02
C LYS A 9 0.22 32.16 -55.31
N ARG A 10 -0.74 32.74 -56.03
CA ARG A 10 -2.11 32.91 -55.53
C ARG A 10 -2.69 31.52 -55.24
N PRO A 11 -3.48 31.34 -54.16
CA PRO A 11 -4.18 30.08 -53.94
C PRO A 11 -5.20 29.90 -55.06
N ALA A 12 -4.92 28.98 -55.98
CA ALA A 12 -5.91 28.48 -56.94
C ALA A 12 -6.85 27.58 -56.15
N ASN A 13 -7.94 28.14 -55.65
CA ASN A 13 -9.21 27.49 -55.29
C ASN A 13 -10.14 28.53 -54.61
N LEU A 14 -10.62 29.54 -55.35
CA LEU A 14 -11.88 30.19 -54.99
C LEU A 14 -12.99 29.37 -55.65
N ARG A 15 -13.76 28.65 -54.84
CA ARG A 15 -15.05 28.09 -55.26
C ARG A 15 -15.97 29.29 -55.51
N GLU A 16 -16.31 29.57 -56.76
CA GLU A 16 -17.40 30.51 -57.05
C GLU A 16 -18.70 29.93 -56.48
N LYS A 17 -19.33 30.67 -55.57
CA LYS A 17 -20.70 30.38 -55.13
C LYS A 17 -21.63 30.90 -56.20
N GLU A 18 -22.14 30.02 -57.05
CA GLU A 18 -23.31 30.36 -57.88
C GLU A 18 -24.49 30.67 -56.97
N LYS A 19 -25.22 31.75 -57.31
CA LYS A 19 -26.45 32.15 -56.61
C LYS A 19 -27.55 31.15 -57.00
N PRO A 20 -28.41 30.70 -56.07
CA PRO A 20 -29.44 29.74 -56.40
C PRO A 20 -30.48 30.41 -57.31
N LYS A 21 -30.64 29.87 -58.52
CA LYS A 21 -31.85 30.08 -59.32
C LYS A 21 -32.99 29.32 -58.65
N ARG A 22 -34.05 30.03 -58.29
CA ARG A 22 -35.34 29.43 -57.93
C ARG A 22 -36.03 29.09 -59.23
N ASP A 23 -35.95 27.82 -59.63
CA ASP A 23 -36.86 27.24 -60.61
C ASP A 23 -37.65 26.12 -59.94
N SER A 24 -38.91 26.06 -60.38
CA SER A 24 -40.11 25.43 -59.85
C SER A 24 -40.02 23.97 -59.45
N ASP A 25 -40.83 23.65 -58.44
CA ASP A 25 -41.26 22.33 -58.00
C ASP A 25 -41.64 21.41 -59.19
N ASP A 26 -41.03 20.23 -59.24
CA ASP A 26 -41.62 19.00 -59.78
C ASP A 26 -41.02 17.81 -59.02
N ASP A 27 -41.91 16.89 -58.67
CA ASP A 27 -41.84 15.87 -57.64
C ASP A 27 -40.83 14.73 -57.87
N ASP A 28 -40.60 13.96 -56.80
CA ASP A 28 -39.78 12.74 -56.65
C ASP A 28 -38.31 12.95 -56.23
N GLU A 29 -38.11 13.62 -55.09
CA GLU A 29 -36.86 13.56 -54.34
C GLU A 29 -36.70 12.16 -53.70
N ALA A 30 -36.25 11.19 -54.50
CA ALA A 30 -35.87 9.87 -54.01
C ALA A 30 -34.93 10.04 -52.79
N PRO A 31 -35.14 9.30 -51.68
CA PRO A 31 -34.32 9.48 -50.49
C PRO A 31 -32.87 9.21 -50.89
N VAL A 32 -32.05 10.26 -50.82
CA VAL A 32 -30.63 10.14 -51.10
C VAL A 32 -30.06 9.17 -50.07
N ASN A 33 -29.69 7.96 -50.51
CA ASN A 33 -29.10 6.96 -49.65
C ASN A 33 -27.74 7.45 -49.16
N PHE A 34 -27.73 8.03 -47.96
CA PHE A 34 -26.51 8.52 -47.33
C PHE A 34 -25.48 7.40 -47.10
N SER A 35 -25.92 6.14 -47.01
CA SER A 35 -25.05 4.95 -47.00
C SER A 35 -24.18 4.89 -48.26
N ASP A 36 -24.82 4.95 -49.43
CA ASP A 36 -24.19 4.72 -50.73
C ASP A 36 -23.21 5.88 -51.04
N ILE A 37 -23.58 7.10 -50.65
CA ILE A 37 -22.69 8.27 -50.74
C ILE A 37 -21.48 8.12 -49.82
N ARG A 38 -21.69 7.62 -48.59
CA ARG A 38 -20.60 7.43 -47.62
C ARG A 38 -19.64 6.35 -48.09
N GLU A 39 -20.14 5.26 -48.65
CA GLU A 39 -19.34 4.20 -49.25
C GLU A 39 -18.52 4.71 -50.44
N LEU A 40 -19.13 5.48 -51.34
CA LEU A 40 -18.41 6.13 -52.45
C LEU A 40 -17.33 7.10 -51.97
N GLN A 41 -17.59 7.84 -50.87
CA GLN A 41 -16.59 8.71 -50.26
C GLN A 41 -15.44 7.90 -49.66
N GLU A 42 -15.72 6.77 -49.01
CA GLU A 42 -14.74 5.87 -48.43
C GLU A 42 -13.84 5.23 -49.49
N GLN A 43 -14.43 4.79 -50.61
CA GLN A 43 -13.68 4.29 -51.78
C GLN A 43 -12.78 5.36 -52.41
N ARG A 44 -13.17 6.65 -52.34
CA ARG A 44 -12.34 7.77 -52.80
C ARG A 44 -11.21 8.13 -51.84
N ARG A 45 -11.22 7.63 -50.60
CA ARG A 45 -10.11 7.87 -49.67
C ARG A 45 -8.90 7.10 -50.17
N ARG A 46 -7.81 7.82 -50.41
CA ARG A 46 -6.53 7.20 -50.73
C ARG A 46 -6.11 6.31 -49.57
N GLN A 47 -5.86 5.04 -49.85
CA GLN A 47 -5.28 4.13 -48.86
C GLN A 47 -3.94 4.70 -48.40
N LYS A 48 -3.74 4.77 -47.09
CA LYS A 48 -2.45 5.17 -46.54
C LYS A 48 -1.45 4.06 -46.86
N GLY A 49 -0.31 4.43 -47.43
CA GLY A 49 0.80 3.51 -47.63
C GLY A 49 1.40 3.07 -46.29
N PHE A 50 2.24 2.04 -46.35
CA PHE A 50 3.02 1.60 -45.20
C PHE A 50 4.04 2.67 -44.80
N THR A 51 4.19 2.89 -43.50
CA THR A 51 5.28 3.71 -42.96
C THR A 51 6.62 2.99 -43.05
N ALA A 52 7.72 3.75 -43.06
CA ALA A 52 9.06 3.18 -43.18
C ALA A 52 9.36 2.10 -42.11
N VAL A 53 8.83 2.29 -40.90
CA VAL A 53 8.96 1.34 -39.79
C VAL A 53 8.09 0.09 -40.03
N GLU A 54 6.85 0.26 -40.48
CA GLU A 54 5.98 -0.88 -40.84
C GLU A 54 6.55 -1.71 -42.00
N CYS A 55 7.21 -1.07 -42.97
CA CYS A 55 7.91 -1.77 -44.05
C CYS A 55 9.11 -2.58 -43.56
N ALA A 56 9.83 -2.10 -42.55
CA ALA A 56 11.05 -2.72 -42.04
C ALA A 56 10.77 -3.86 -41.05
N VAL A 57 9.80 -3.66 -40.15
CA VAL A 57 9.57 -4.54 -39.00
C VAL A 57 8.25 -5.33 -39.11
N GLY A 58 7.32 -4.87 -39.96
CA GLY A 58 5.97 -5.44 -40.08
C GLY A 58 4.94 -4.72 -39.21
N LYS A 59 3.65 -4.86 -39.56
CA LYS A 59 2.54 -4.07 -38.98
C LYS A 59 2.33 -4.28 -37.48
N GLU A 60 2.53 -5.50 -36.99
CA GLU A 60 2.24 -5.85 -35.59
C GLU A 60 3.32 -5.28 -34.66
N LEU A 61 4.59 -5.50 -34.99
CA LEU A 61 5.71 -4.96 -34.23
C LEU A 61 5.79 -3.44 -34.35
N ALA A 62 5.49 -2.86 -35.51
CA ALA A 62 5.45 -1.40 -35.66
C ALA A 62 4.37 -0.73 -34.80
N LYS A 63 3.26 -1.41 -34.50
CA LYS A 63 2.27 -0.88 -33.54
C LYS A 63 2.88 -0.75 -32.14
N GLU A 64 3.56 -1.79 -31.68
CA GLU A 64 4.22 -1.78 -30.38
C GLU A 64 5.28 -0.67 -30.29
N PHE A 65 6.07 -0.44 -31.35
CA PHE A 65 7.03 0.66 -31.39
C PHE A 65 6.36 2.05 -31.40
N ASN A 66 5.24 2.21 -32.13
CA ASN A 66 4.51 3.48 -32.16
C ASN A 66 3.83 3.81 -30.83
N ASP A 67 3.40 2.79 -30.07
CA ASP A 67 2.81 2.94 -28.73
C ASP A 67 3.87 3.33 -27.67
N VAL A 68 5.14 2.96 -27.91
CA VAL A 68 6.29 3.32 -27.05
C VAL A 68 6.84 4.71 -27.39
N ASP A 69 6.80 5.11 -28.67
CA ASP A 69 7.24 6.42 -29.15
C ASP A 69 6.15 7.52 -29.03
N GLU A 70 5.21 7.40 -28.07
CA GLU A 70 4.35 8.52 -27.64
C GLU A 70 5.21 9.57 -26.92
N ASP A 71 6.04 10.28 -27.69
CA ASP A 71 6.80 11.45 -27.26
C ASP A 71 5.81 12.53 -26.76
N PRO A 72 5.85 12.92 -25.47
CA PRO A 72 4.92 13.86 -24.88
C PRO A 72 4.94 15.24 -25.56
N PHE A 73 5.98 15.54 -26.35
CA PHE A 73 6.14 16.80 -27.09
C PHE A 73 5.77 16.71 -28.57
N ARG A 74 5.50 15.52 -29.12
CA ARG A 74 5.04 15.31 -30.52
C ARG A 74 3.53 15.06 -30.62
N GLN A 75 2.76 15.49 -29.63
CA GLN A 75 1.30 15.51 -29.72
C GLN A 75 0.86 16.43 -30.85
N SER A 76 0.26 15.86 -31.91
CA SER A 76 -0.22 16.59 -33.09
C SER A 76 -1.40 17.56 -32.83
N GLY A 77 -1.77 17.80 -31.57
CA GLY A 77 -2.85 18.71 -31.21
C GLY A 77 -2.66 19.22 -29.79
N GLY A 78 -2.38 20.51 -29.64
CA GLY A 78 -2.31 21.19 -28.36
C GLY A 78 -3.69 21.38 -27.75
N GLY A 79 -4.28 20.29 -27.25
CA GLY A 79 -5.55 20.30 -26.53
C GLY A 79 -5.53 19.22 -25.45
N GLN A 80 -6.05 19.55 -24.26
CA GLN A 80 -6.17 18.60 -23.15
C GLN A 80 -6.70 17.25 -23.64
N PHE A 81 -5.94 16.19 -23.36
CA PHE A 81 -6.29 14.82 -23.71
C PHE A 81 -7.56 14.44 -22.94
N GLN A 82 -8.72 14.53 -23.59
CA GLN A 82 -9.91 13.83 -23.12
C GLN A 82 -9.67 12.35 -23.41
N LEU A 83 -9.08 11.66 -22.43
CA LEU A 83 -9.04 10.20 -22.43
C LEU A 83 -10.46 9.70 -22.64
N SER A 84 -10.65 8.76 -23.57
CA SER A 84 -11.94 8.11 -23.76
C SER A 84 -12.41 7.52 -22.43
N ASP A 85 -13.72 7.52 -22.18
CA ASP A 85 -14.29 7.06 -20.91
C ASP A 85 -13.83 5.64 -20.56
N ASN A 86 -13.63 4.79 -21.58
CA ASN A 86 -13.07 3.44 -21.42
C ASN A 86 -11.62 3.45 -20.91
N ARG A 87 -10.75 4.35 -21.39
CA ARG A 87 -9.36 4.44 -20.94
C ARG A 87 -9.26 5.04 -19.53
N ARG A 88 -10.16 5.98 -19.19
CA ARG A 88 -10.28 6.50 -17.80
C ARG A 88 -10.77 5.43 -16.84
N ALA A 89 -11.78 4.65 -17.23
CA ALA A 89 -12.30 3.55 -16.42
C ALA A 89 -11.24 2.46 -16.18
N GLN A 90 -10.44 2.12 -17.19
CA GLN A 90 -9.34 1.16 -17.04
C GLN A 90 -8.24 1.66 -16.08
N LEU A 91 -7.85 2.93 -16.19
CA LEU A 91 -6.87 3.52 -15.27
C LEU A 91 -7.42 3.56 -13.84
N HIS A 92 -8.68 3.94 -13.66
CA HIS A 92 -9.32 3.99 -12.34
C HIS A 92 -9.51 2.60 -11.73
N ALA A 93 -9.77 1.57 -12.55
CA ALA A 93 -9.85 0.19 -12.09
C ALA A 93 -8.46 -0.34 -11.65
N ALA A 94 -7.41 -0.04 -12.40
CA ALA A 94 -6.04 -0.39 -12.03
C ALA A 94 -5.59 0.31 -10.73
N ASP A 95 -5.98 1.56 -10.55
CA ASP A 95 -5.66 2.35 -9.35
C ASP A 95 -6.39 1.83 -8.11
N VAL A 96 -7.66 1.44 -8.26
CA VAL A 96 -8.44 0.78 -7.20
C VAL A 96 -7.84 -0.59 -6.84
N GLU A 97 -7.42 -1.38 -7.82
CA GLU A 97 -6.79 -2.68 -7.56
C GLU A 97 -5.45 -2.52 -6.81
N GLN A 98 -4.66 -1.51 -7.18
CA GLN A 98 -3.41 -1.19 -6.48
C GLN A 98 -3.68 -0.68 -5.06
N GLY A 99 -4.68 0.18 -4.87
CA GLY A 99 -5.10 0.66 -3.55
C GLY A 99 -5.57 -0.47 -2.63
N ILE A 100 -6.35 -1.41 -3.17
CA ILE A 100 -6.79 -2.61 -2.44
C ILE A 100 -5.59 -3.49 -2.07
N ARG A 101 -4.66 -3.74 -3.01
CA ARG A 101 -3.44 -4.52 -2.74
C ARG A 101 -2.55 -3.86 -1.68
N GLU A 102 -2.42 -2.54 -1.69
CA GLU A 102 -1.69 -1.81 -0.65
C GLU A 102 -2.38 -1.86 0.71
N GLN A 103 -3.71 -1.74 0.74
CA GLN A 103 -4.49 -1.87 1.98
C GLN A 103 -4.32 -3.28 2.59
N PHE A 104 -4.46 -4.34 1.80
CA PHE A 104 -4.21 -5.71 2.28
C PHE A 104 -2.76 -5.91 2.76
N LYS A 105 -1.76 -5.30 2.10
CA LYS A 105 -0.36 -5.37 2.55
C LYS A 105 -0.15 -4.66 3.89
N LYS A 106 -0.75 -3.48 4.06
CA LYS A 106 -0.68 -2.71 5.31
C LYS A 106 -1.43 -3.41 6.44
N GLU A 107 -2.60 -3.96 6.16
CA GLU A 107 -3.41 -4.72 7.12
C GLU A 107 -2.74 -6.03 7.54
N SER A 108 -2.13 -6.77 6.59
CA SER A 108 -1.37 -8.00 6.89
C SER A 108 -0.14 -7.73 7.78
N LEU A 109 0.38 -6.51 7.80
CA LEU A 109 1.48 -6.11 8.68
C LEU A 109 1.01 -5.72 10.09
N LEU A 110 -0.26 -5.35 10.26
CA LEU A 110 -0.81 -4.90 11.55
C LEU A 110 -1.36 -6.04 12.43
N ARG A 111 -1.45 -7.26 11.92
CA ARG A 111 -2.07 -8.40 12.60
C ARG A 111 -1.04 -9.50 12.88
N ASP A 112 -0.74 -9.69 14.16
CA ASP A 112 0.30 -10.62 14.68
C ASP A 112 0.10 -12.08 14.21
N GLU A 113 -1.14 -12.47 13.88
CA GLU A 113 -1.47 -13.80 13.36
C GLU A 113 -0.70 -14.13 12.06
N HIS A 114 -0.37 -13.13 11.24
CA HIS A 114 0.40 -13.35 10.03
C HIS A 114 1.88 -13.61 10.30
N GLU A 115 2.43 -13.04 11.37
CA GLU A 115 3.81 -13.31 11.78
C GLU A 115 3.94 -14.72 12.36
N GLU A 116 2.98 -15.14 13.19
CA GLU A 116 2.90 -16.53 13.68
C GLU A 116 2.71 -17.53 12.54
N MET A 117 1.87 -17.20 11.55
CA MET A 117 1.66 -18.05 10.38
C MET A 117 2.93 -18.17 9.52
N LYS A 118 3.67 -17.07 9.29
CA LYS A 118 4.97 -17.10 8.59
C LYS A 118 5.98 -17.95 9.34
N LYS A 119 6.09 -17.76 10.66
CA LYS A 119 6.96 -18.56 11.51
C LYS A 119 6.62 -20.05 11.45
N TYR A 120 5.33 -20.41 11.49
CA TYR A 120 4.89 -21.79 11.34
C TYR A 120 5.26 -22.37 9.97
N ILE A 121 5.07 -21.61 8.88
CA ILE A 121 5.47 -22.02 7.54
C ILE A 121 6.99 -22.22 7.45
N GLU A 122 7.77 -21.29 8.01
CA GLU A 122 9.23 -21.39 8.06
C GLU A 122 9.70 -22.60 8.88
N ASP A 123 9.06 -22.86 10.02
CA ASP A 123 9.37 -24.01 10.87
C ASP A 123 8.99 -25.33 10.17
N GLU A 124 7.84 -25.42 9.51
CA GLU A 124 7.43 -26.60 8.73
C GLU A 124 8.33 -26.81 7.50
N LEU A 125 8.70 -25.74 6.79
CA LEU A 125 9.68 -25.81 5.69
C LEU A 125 11.06 -26.22 6.19
N ARG A 126 11.47 -25.74 7.36
CA ARG A 126 12.74 -26.11 7.99
C ARG A 126 12.73 -27.56 8.44
N LYS A 127 11.62 -28.08 9.00
CA LYS A 127 11.46 -29.51 9.31
C LYS A 127 11.56 -30.36 8.04
N ARG A 128 10.88 -29.99 6.95
CA ARG A 128 10.96 -30.72 5.68
C ARG A 128 12.35 -30.67 5.04
N LYS A 129 13.02 -29.51 5.07
CA LYS A 129 14.41 -29.35 4.60
C LYS A 129 15.40 -30.11 5.49
N ALA A 130 15.23 -30.08 6.81
CA ALA A 130 16.05 -30.84 7.75
C ALA A 130 15.85 -32.35 7.57
N ILE A 131 14.63 -32.81 7.28
CA ILE A 131 14.36 -34.22 6.92
C ILE A 131 15.09 -34.59 5.61
N HIS A 132 15.09 -33.69 4.62
CA HIS A 132 15.80 -33.88 3.35
C HIS A 132 17.34 -33.92 3.51
N ASP A 133 17.92 -33.10 4.40
CA ASP A 133 19.37 -33.09 4.70
C ASP A 133 19.79 -34.19 5.70
N SER A 134 18.87 -34.65 6.55
CA SER A 134 19.12 -35.71 7.54
C SER A 134 19.15 -37.12 6.96
N GLY A 135 18.77 -37.28 5.68
CA GLY A 135 18.87 -38.55 4.95
C GLY A 135 20.32 -39.06 4.80
N GLU A 136 21.33 -38.22 5.04
CA GLU A 136 22.75 -38.64 4.97
C GLU A 136 23.56 -38.43 6.26
N LYS A 137 23.05 -37.75 7.32
CA LYS A 137 23.89 -37.39 8.49
C LYS A 137 23.17 -37.32 9.85
N SER A 138 22.28 -38.26 10.19
CA SER A 138 21.69 -38.31 11.55
C SER A 138 21.71 -39.70 12.17
N ALA A 139 22.87 -40.10 12.70
CA ALA A 139 22.98 -41.22 13.64
C ALA A 139 23.73 -40.87 14.94
N THR A 140 24.06 -39.60 15.20
CA THR A 140 24.94 -39.25 16.34
C THR A 140 24.65 -37.84 16.91
N SER A 141 23.50 -37.60 17.54
CA SER A 141 23.38 -36.44 18.47
C SER A 141 22.20 -36.45 19.45
N SER A 142 21.40 -37.52 19.53
CA SER A 142 20.23 -37.56 20.45
C SER A 142 20.49 -38.23 21.80
N SER A 143 21.70 -38.71 22.11
CA SER A 143 21.97 -39.52 23.30
C SER A 143 22.57 -38.78 24.50
N THR A 144 22.81 -37.46 24.43
CA THR A 144 23.50 -36.72 25.52
C THR A 144 22.58 -35.83 26.37
N LEU A 145 21.26 -35.94 26.25
CA LEU A 145 20.32 -35.07 26.99
C LEU A 145 19.89 -35.61 28.36
N HIS A 146 20.29 -36.82 28.76
CA HIS A 146 19.79 -37.49 29.97
C HIS A 146 20.69 -37.40 31.22
N GLU A 147 21.77 -36.61 31.21
CA GLU A 147 22.71 -36.48 32.36
C GLU A 147 22.86 -35.05 32.92
N LEU A 148 21.93 -34.14 32.63
CA LEU A 148 21.92 -32.83 33.27
C LEU A 148 21.00 -32.88 34.49
N SER A 149 21.51 -32.46 35.65
CA SER A 149 20.72 -32.25 36.89
C SER A 149 19.46 -31.44 36.58
N ASP A 150 18.34 -31.76 37.25
CA ASP A 150 17.05 -31.05 37.11
C ASP A 150 17.19 -29.53 37.22
N GLU A 151 18.14 -29.07 38.04
CA GLU A 151 18.47 -27.65 38.21
C GLU A 151 19.05 -27.02 36.91
N ALA A 152 19.93 -27.74 36.23
CA ALA A 152 20.51 -27.29 34.96
C ALA A 152 19.47 -27.28 33.83
N LEU A 153 18.52 -28.22 33.86
CA LEU A 153 17.39 -28.24 32.94
C LEU A 153 16.46 -27.03 33.17
N MET A 154 16.15 -26.74 34.44
CA MET A 154 15.36 -25.57 34.85
C MET A 154 16.01 -24.24 34.46
N LEU A 155 17.32 -24.09 34.69
CA LEU A 155 18.09 -22.90 34.28
C LEU A 155 18.05 -22.71 32.76
N LYS A 156 18.28 -23.77 31.98
CA LYS A 156 18.21 -23.72 30.52
C LYS A 156 16.81 -23.41 30.00
N ALA A 157 15.77 -23.88 30.68
CA ALA A 157 14.38 -23.52 30.38
C ALA A 157 14.11 -22.03 30.64
N ALA A 158 14.58 -21.51 31.79
CA ALA A 158 14.46 -20.09 32.13
C ALA A 158 15.21 -19.18 31.14
N GLU A 159 16.41 -19.58 30.69
CA GLU A 159 17.18 -18.86 29.67
C GLU A 159 16.43 -18.78 28.34
N ARG A 160 15.75 -19.86 27.93
CA ARG A 160 14.91 -19.85 26.73
C ARG A 160 13.75 -18.87 26.89
N ILE A 161 13.06 -18.87 28.04
CA ILE A 161 11.93 -17.96 28.31
C ILE A 161 12.41 -16.49 28.35
N LYS A 162 13.58 -16.23 28.92
CA LYS A 162 14.20 -14.89 28.98
C LYS A 162 14.51 -14.31 27.58
N GLY A 163 14.72 -15.16 26.57
CA GLY A 163 14.86 -14.73 25.18
C GLY A 163 13.54 -14.32 24.51
N TYR A 164 12.41 -14.83 25.01
CA TYR A 164 11.07 -14.49 24.52
C TYR A 164 10.48 -13.24 25.19
N THR A 165 11.05 -12.76 26.30
CA THR A 165 10.68 -11.47 26.89
C THR A 165 11.34 -10.33 26.10
N SER A 166 10.93 -10.15 24.84
CA SER A 166 11.38 -9.01 24.04
C SER A 166 10.75 -7.74 24.63
N LYS A 167 11.52 -7.03 25.45
CA LYS A 167 11.17 -5.70 25.97
C LYS A 167 10.71 -4.73 24.87
N ASN A 168 11.16 -4.96 23.64
CA ASN A 168 10.82 -4.17 22.46
C ASN A 168 9.39 -4.41 21.94
N ALA A 169 8.81 -5.61 22.15
CA ALA A 169 7.44 -5.91 21.70
C ALA A 169 6.40 -5.32 22.66
N ASP A 170 6.68 -5.39 23.97
CA ASP A 170 5.86 -4.72 24.99
C ASP A 170 5.86 -3.21 24.81
N GLU A 171 6.98 -2.59 24.40
CA GLU A 171 7.08 -1.14 24.22
C GLU A 171 6.22 -0.63 23.04
N LEU A 172 6.18 -1.35 21.92
CA LEU A 172 5.40 -0.96 20.74
C LEU A 172 3.88 -1.08 20.98
N LEU A 173 3.43 -2.15 21.65
CA LEU A 173 2.01 -2.32 21.99
C LEU A 173 1.59 -1.42 23.17
N SER A 174 2.47 -1.25 24.17
CA SER A 174 2.29 -0.32 25.29
C SER A 174 2.03 1.09 24.79
N ASN A 175 2.84 1.60 23.87
CA ASN A 175 2.72 2.96 23.37
C ASN A 175 1.42 3.15 22.57
N GLN A 176 0.99 2.15 21.80
CA GLN A 176 -0.29 2.18 21.09
C GLN A 176 -1.48 2.19 22.07
N MET A 177 -1.41 1.41 23.15
CA MET A 177 -2.44 1.39 24.20
C MET A 177 -2.46 2.67 25.03
N LEU A 178 -1.29 3.23 25.36
CA LEU A 178 -1.16 4.50 26.09
C LEU A 178 -1.65 5.69 25.27
N ALA A 179 -1.35 5.73 23.97
CA ALA A 179 -1.83 6.77 23.05
C ALA A 179 -3.35 6.67 22.78
N GLY A 180 -3.94 5.48 22.98
CA GLY A 180 -5.37 5.23 22.82
C GLY A 180 -6.22 5.56 24.04
N ILE A 181 -5.62 5.87 25.20
CA ILE A 181 -6.36 6.28 26.40
C ILE A 181 -6.54 7.81 26.33
N PRO A 182 -7.78 8.32 26.17
CA PRO A 182 -8.01 9.75 26.28
C PRO A 182 -7.62 10.20 27.69
N GLU A 183 -6.82 11.26 27.78
CA GLU A 183 -6.44 11.84 29.06
C GLU A 183 -7.69 12.29 29.81
N VAL A 184 -7.98 11.63 30.93
CA VAL A 184 -9.03 12.08 31.86
C VAL A 184 -8.31 12.84 32.97
N ASP A 185 -8.55 14.14 33.06
CA ASP A 185 -8.00 14.98 34.13
C ASP A 185 -8.53 14.50 35.49
N LEU A 186 -7.71 13.71 36.20
CA LEU A 186 -8.00 13.21 37.56
C LEU A 186 -8.06 14.33 38.61
N GLY A 187 -7.66 15.55 38.25
CA GLY A 187 -7.52 16.68 39.17
C GLY A 187 -6.25 16.59 40.02
N ILE A 188 -5.76 17.75 40.47
CA ILE A 188 -4.51 17.87 41.25
C ILE A 188 -4.63 17.15 42.60
N SER A 189 -5.81 17.18 43.23
CA SER A 189 -6.06 16.53 44.52
C SER A 189 -5.94 15.01 44.46
N ALA A 190 -6.55 14.35 43.47
CA ALA A 190 -6.46 12.90 43.31
C ALA A 190 -5.03 12.48 42.94
N ARG A 191 -4.35 13.27 42.09
CA ARG A 191 -2.92 13.05 41.77
C ARG A 191 -2.06 13.09 43.03
N ILE A 192 -2.24 14.10 43.87
CA ILE A 192 -1.51 14.23 45.14
C ILE A 192 -1.84 13.07 46.10
N SER A 193 -3.11 12.65 46.20
CA SER A 193 -3.51 11.52 47.04
C SER A 193 -2.82 10.22 46.61
N ASN A 194 -2.77 9.93 45.32
CA ASN A 194 -2.10 8.74 44.78
C ASN A 194 -0.58 8.78 45.03
N ILE A 195 0.03 9.96 44.89
CA ILE A 195 1.46 10.16 45.21
C ILE A 195 1.72 9.89 46.69
N MET A 196 0.90 10.45 47.59
CA MET A 196 1.06 10.23 49.03
C MET A 196 0.89 8.74 49.40
N GLU A 197 -0.11 8.05 48.84
CA GLU A 197 -0.35 6.64 49.14
C GLU A 197 0.80 5.75 48.63
N THR A 198 1.29 6.01 47.42
CA THR A 198 2.41 5.24 46.84
C THR A 198 3.72 5.53 47.57
N GLU A 199 3.96 6.76 48.01
CA GLU A 199 5.11 7.12 48.84
C GLU A 199 5.07 6.44 50.21
N GLN A 200 3.90 6.41 50.87
CA GLN A 200 3.73 5.69 52.14
C GLN A 200 4.03 4.19 52.01
N LYS A 201 3.49 3.53 50.97
CA LYS A 201 3.75 2.11 50.72
C LYS A 201 5.22 1.85 50.39
N LYS A 202 5.85 2.73 49.60
CA LYS A 202 7.28 2.64 49.28
C LYS A 202 8.14 2.80 50.54
N ASN A 203 7.84 3.78 51.38
CA ASN A 203 8.55 3.98 52.64
C ASN A 203 8.38 2.79 53.59
N ALA A 204 7.17 2.24 53.70
CA ALA A 204 6.92 1.04 54.48
C ALA A 204 7.67 -0.19 53.94
N MET A 205 7.75 -0.38 52.62
CA MET A 205 8.56 -1.43 52.01
C MET A 205 10.06 -1.22 52.28
N CYS A 206 10.56 0.01 52.16
CA CYS A 206 11.95 0.34 52.46
C CYS A 206 12.29 0.14 53.94
N GLN A 207 11.38 0.45 54.87
CA GLN A 207 11.55 0.20 56.30
C GLN A 207 11.60 -1.30 56.59
N LYS A 208 10.67 -2.08 56.01
CA LYS A 208 10.68 -3.55 56.08
C LYS A 208 11.97 -4.15 55.51
N MET A 209 12.45 -3.66 54.37
CA MET A 209 13.73 -4.09 53.78
C MET A 209 14.94 -3.71 54.64
N LYS A 210 14.86 -2.61 55.39
CA LYS A 210 15.89 -2.18 56.35
C LYS A 210 15.77 -2.87 57.72
N GLY A 211 14.82 -3.79 57.90
CA GLY A 211 14.63 -4.51 59.15
C GLY A 211 14.07 -3.67 60.31
N LEU A 212 13.57 -2.46 60.04
CA LEU A 212 12.79 -1.71 61.03
C LEU A 212 11.32 -2.11 60.88
N GLU A 213 10.72 -2.59 61.96
CA GLU A 213 9.28 -2.88 62.00
C GLU A 213 8.49 -1.61 61.63
N PRO A 214 7.43 -1.74 60.81
CA PRO A 214 6.66 -0.61 60.36
C PRO A 214 5.89 0.00 61.55
N GLU A 215 6.17 1.27 61.85
CA GLU A 215 5.37 2.06 62.78
C GLU A 215 3.92 2.15 62.26
N GLU A 216 2.97 1.56 62.99
CA GLU A 216 1.56 1.73 62.65
C GLU A 216 1.17 3.21 62.73
N PRO A 217 0.35 3.72 61.80
CA PRO A 217 -0.11 5.10 61.81
C PRO A 217 -0.85 5.39 63.13
N GLU A 218 -0.52 6.51 63.77
CA GLU A 218 -0.97 6.86 65.13
C GLU A 218 -2.50 6.83 65.32
N GLU A 219 -3.26 7.07 64.26
CA GLU A 219 -4.71 7.01 64.29
C GLU A 219 -5.27 5.62 64.64
N LYS A 220 -4.55 4.54 64.30
CA LYS A 220 -4.92 3.17 64.67
C LYS A 220 -4.49 2.82 66.09
N LYS A 221 -3.35 3.34 66.54
CA LYS A 221 -2.87 3.21 67.94
C LYS A 221 -3.86 3.88 68.91
N ALA A 222 -4.35 5.08 68.59
CA ALA A 222 -5.34 5.81 69.41
C ALA A 222 -6.74 5.16 69.45
N LYS A 223 -7.13 4.41 68.41
CA LYS A 223 -8.41 3.66 68.40
C LYS A 223 -8.33 2.35 69.17
N ARG A 224 -7.15 1.71 69.21
CA ARG A 224 -6.90 0.52 70.05
C ARG A 224 -6.88 0.89 71.53
N SER A 225 -6.20 1.96 71.91
CA SER A 225 -6.12 2.39 73.32
C SER A 225 -7.44 2.93 73.90
N ARG A 226 -8.43 3.25 73.05
CA ARG A 226 -9.78 3.66 73.48
C ARG A 226 -10.76 2.48 73.58
N ARG A 227 -10.35 1.28 73.17
CA ARG A 227 -11.19 0.05 73.20
C ARG A 227 -10.77 -0.95 74.28
N GLU A 228 -9.65 -0.70 74.96
CA GLU A 228 -9.25 -1.35 76.22
C GLU A 228 -9.69 -0.47 77.40
#